data_AF-A0A9E2MWY5-F1
#
_entry.id   AF-A0A9E2MWY5-F1
#
_cell.length_a   1.000
_cell.length_b   1.000
_cell.length_c   1.000
_cell.angle_alpha   90.00
_cell.angle_beta   90.00
_cell.angle_gamma   90.00
#
_symmetry.space_group_name_H-M   'P 1'
#
loop_
_entity.id
_entity.type
_entity.pdbx_description
1 polymer ?
#
loop_
_entity_poly.entity_id
_entity_poly.type
_entity_poly.pdbx_seq_one_letter_code
_entity_poly.pdbx_strand_id
1 'polypeptide(L)'
;MKEKTKLLIIAAGFLAAYYIPWDHEVIRRSGLEAFLMFQDYARQHVLTCLIPAFFIAGAIAVFVSQASVLKYFGAQANKLLSYSVAS
;
A
#
# COMPACT_ATOMS: atom_id res chain seq x y z
N MET A 1 9.84 -2.34 24.91
CA MET A 1 11.25 -2.03 24.52
C MET A 1 11.94 -1.35 25.70
N LYS A 2 13.11 -1.84 26.14
CA LYS A 2 13.88 -1.24 27.25
C LYS A 2 14.34 0.17 26.87
N GLU A 3 14.35 1.11 27.82
CA GLU A 3 14.77 2.51 27.60
C GLU A 3 16.18 2.63 26.99
N LYS A 4 17.12 1.79 27.41
CA LYS A 4 18.47 1.74 26.85
C LYS A 4 18.49 1.43 25.34
N THR A 5 17.57 0.56 24.89
CA THR A 5 17.44 0.23 23.46
C THR A 5 16.87 1.40 22.66
N LYS A 6 15.93 2.16 23.23
CA LYS A 6 15.41 3.38 22.58
C LYS A 6 16.52 4.43 22.44
N LEU A 7 17.30 4.65 23.50
CA LEU A 7 18.44 5.57 23.47
C LEU A 7 19.50 5.15 22.46
N LEU A 8 19.82 3.85 22.38
CA LEU A 8 20.76 3.32 21.40
C LEU A 8 20.30 3.55 19.95
N ILE A 9 19.01 3.31 19.66
CA ILE A 9 18.45 3.53 18.32
C ILE A 9 18.52 5.01 17.93
N ILE A 10 18.17 5.91 18.86
CA ILE A 10 18.23 7.36 18.61
C ILE A 10 19.67 7.82 18.39
N ALA A 11 20.60 7.40 19.25
CA ALA A 11 22.02 7.73 19.12
C ALA A 11 22.62 7.19 17.82
N ALA A 12 22.29 5.96 17.44
CA ALA A 12 22.72 5.36 16.18
C ALA A 12 22.15 6.12 14.96
N GLY A 13 20.86 6.48 15.00
CA GLY A 13 20.24 7.28 13.94
C GLY A 13 20.88 8.67 13.80
N PHE A 14 21.21 9.31 14.94
CA PHE A 14 21.89 10.61 14.96
C PHE A 14 23.30 10.52 14.38
N LEU A 15 24.10 9.53 14.80
CA LEU A 15 25.45 9.33 14.26
C LEU A 15 25.41 9.01 12.77
N ALA A 16 24.48 8.17 12.32
CA ALA A 16 24.29 7.89 10.90
C ALA A 16 23.99 9.17 10.13
N ALA A 17 23.03 9.98 10.58
CA ALA A 17 22.70 11.26 9.93
C ALA A 17 23.86 12.26 9.93
N TYR A 18 24.69 12.25 10.97
CA TYR A 18 25.87 13.13 11.11
C TYR A 18 27.02 12.73 10.18
N TYR A 19 27.28 11.44 10.03
CA TYR A 19 28.38 10.94 9.18
C TYR A 19 28.02 10.84 7.70
N ILE A 20 26.73 10.84 7.34
CA ILE A 20 26.29 10.84 5.93
C ILE A 20 26.71 12.17 5.27
N PRO A 21 27.55 12.15 4.22
CA PRO A 21 27.95 13.35 3.52
C PRO A 21 26.83 13.80 2.57
N TRP A 22 25.90 14.60 3.08
CA TRP A 22 24.73 15.11 2.33
C TRP A 22 25.09 15.98 1.11
N ASP A 23 26.30 16.52 1.07
CA ASP A 23 26.80 17.31 -0.07
C ASP A 23 27.24 16.44 -1.26
N HIS A 24 27.52 15.15 -1.03
CA HIS A 24 28.03 14.27 -2.07
C HIS A 24 26.99 14.08 -3.18
N GLU A 25 27.40 14.28 -4.44
CA GLU A 25 26.49 14.29 -5.59
C GLU A 25 25.67 13.00 -5.71
N VAL A 26 26.28 11.86 -5.40
CA VAL A 26 25.61 10.55 -5.41
C VAL A 26 24.46 10.51 -4.40
N ILE A 27 24.65 10.97 -3.17
CA ILE A 27 23.62 10.91 -2.12
C ILE A 27 22.46 11.85 -2.48
N ARG A 28 22.76 13.05 -2.96
CA ARG A 28 21.74 14.02 -3.38
C ARG A 28 20.95 13.54 -4.60
N ARG A 29 21.60 12.96 -5.60
CA ARG A 29 20.95 12.43 -6.80
C ARG A 29 20.12 11.18 -6.48
N SER A 30 20.65 10.23 -5.73
CA SER A 30 19.92 9.01 -5.34
C SER A 30 18.64 9.32 -4.56
N GLY A 31 18.66 10.34 -3.69
CA GLY A 31 17.46 10.79 -2.99
C GLY A 31 16.38 11.27 -3.97
N LEU A 32 16.73 12.15 -4.90
CA LEU A 32 15.79 12.67 -5.90
C LEU A 32 15.30 11.58 -6.87
N GLU A 33 16.18 10.69 -7.33
CA GLU A 33 15.81 9.56 -8.20
C GLU A 33 14.83 8.61 -7.50
N ALA A 34 15.01 8.33 -6.21
CA ALA A 34 14.08 7.49 -5.46
C ALA A 34 12.65 8.08 -5.44
N PHE A 35 12.51 9.40 -5.24
CA PHE A 35 11.21 10.07 -5.29
C PHE A 35 10.61 10.09 -6.71
N LEU A 36 11.43 10.30 -7.73
CA LEU A 36 10.98 10.27 -9.12
C LEU A 36 10.50 8.87 -9.53
N MET A 37 11.23 7.82 -9.17
CA MET A 37 10.83 6.42 -9.36
C MET A 37 9.51 6.11 -8.62
N PHE A 38 9.37 6.58 -7.38
CA PHE A 38 8.12 6.42 -6.63
C PHE A 38 6.94 7.13 -7.30
N GLN A 39 7.14 8.36 -7.77
CA GLN A 39 6.12 9.11 -8.50
C GLN A 39 5.72 8.40 -9.79
N ASP A 40 6.69 7.87 -10.54
CA ASP A 40 6.44 7.15 -11.78
C ASP A 40 5.63 5.87 -11.51
N TYR A 41 6.00 5.11 -10.49
CA TYR A 41 5.22 3.95 -10.03
C TYR A 41 3.79 4.32 -9.61
N ALA A 42 3.63 5.37 -8.81
CA ALA A 42 2.31 5.85 -8.39
C ALA A 42 1.45 6.26 -9.60
N ARG A 43 2.05 6.95 -10.59
CA ARG A 43 1.33 7.33 -11.83
C ARG A 43 0.94 6.11 -12.66
N GLN A 44 1.86 5.18 -12.87
CA GLN A 44 1.63 4.07 -13.78
C GLN A 44 0.76 2.97 -13.19
N HIS A 45 0.92 2.65 -11.90
CA HIS A 45 0.28 1.48 -11.30
C HIS A 45 -0.92 1.84 -10.40
N VAL A 46 -0.80 2.89 -9.60
CA VAL A 46 -1.86 3.26 -8.66
C VAL A 46 -3.01 3.96 -9.39
N LEU A 47 -2.72 4.87 -10.31
CA LEU A 47 -3.80 5.56 -11.02
C LEU A 47 -4.56 4.65 -11.99
N THR A 48 -3.86 3.75 -12.68
CA THR A 48 -4.46 2.93 -13.75
C THR A 48 -5.25 1.74 -13.22
N CYS A 49 -4.84 1.15 -12.08
CA CYS A 49 -5.45 -0.06 -11.55
C CYS A 49 -6.24 0.19 -10.27
N LEU A 50 -5.65 0.89 -9.28
CA LEU A 50 -6.27 1.07 -7.97
C LEU A 50 -7.46 2.03 -8.00
N ILE A 51 -7.39 3.14 -8.74
CA ILE A 51 -8.53 4.07 -8.85
C ILE A 51 -9.78 3.40 -9.43
N PRO A 52 -9.72 2.75 -10.62
CA PRO A 52 -10.92 2.09 -11.14
C PRO A 52 -11.39 0.93 -10.26
N ALA A 53 -10.47 0.14 -9.68
CA ALA A 53 -10.84 -0.95 -8.78
C ALA A 53 -11.58 -0.44 -7.52
N PHE A 54 -11.09 0.62 -6.87
CA PHE A 54 -11.76 1.19 -5.72
C PHE A 54 -13.09 1.85 -6.05
N PHE A 55 -13.21 2.45 -7.24
CA PHE A 55 -14.48 3.00 -7.70
C PHE A 55 -15.54 1.91 -7.90
N ILE A 56 -15.17 0.79 -8.53
CA ILE A 56 -16.04 -0.37 -8.72
C ILE A 56 -16.40 -0.99 -7.36
N ALA A 57 -15.42 -1.19 -6.48
CA ALA A 57 -15.65 -1.72 -5.13
C ALA A 57 -16.61 -0.82 -4.32
N GLY A 58 -16.45 0.51 -4.42
CA GLY A 58 -17.35 1.48 -3.80
C GLY A 58 -18.77 1.39 -4.36
N ALA A 59 -18.93 1.26 -5.68
CA ALA A 59 -20.23 1.06 -6.29
C ALA A 59 -20.89 -0.25 -5.82
N ILE A 60 -20.15 -1.36 -5.78
CA ILE A 60 -20.64 -2.65 -5.27
C ILE A 60 -21.08 -2.52 -3.80
N ALA A 61 -20.30 -1.82 -2.96
CA ALA A 61 -20.63 -1.64 -1.55
C ALA A 61 -21.93 -0.85 -1.32
N VAL A 62 -22.28 0.08 -2.21
CA VAL A 62 -23.51 0.89 -2.11
C VAL A 62 -24.71 0.18 -2.74
N PHE A 63 -24.53 -0.50 -3.87
CA PHE A 63 -25.63 -1.09 -4.63
C PHE A 63 -25.94 -2.56 -4.28
N VAL A 64 -25.00 -3.30 -3.69
CA VAL A 64 -25.21 -4.71 -3.34
C VAL A 64 -25.62 -4.87 -1.88
N SER A 65 -26.78 -5.50 -1.65
CA SER A 65 -27.26 -5.76 -0.29
C SER A 65 -26.40 -6.81 0.43
N GLN A 66 -26.07 -6.57 1.71
CA GLN A 66 -25.31 -7.51 2.53
C GLN A 66 -25.97 -8.90 2.62
N ALA A 67 -27.31 -8.97 2.58
CA ALA A 67 -28.06 -10.22 2.57
C ALA A 67 -27.79 -11.05 1.30
N SER A 68 -27.69 -10.40 0.13
CA SER A 68 -27.30 -11.06 -1.12
C SER A 68 -25.84 -11.54 -1.07
N VAL A 69 -24.94 -10.76 -0.48
CA VAL A 69 -23.53 -11.17 -0.30
C VAL A 69 -23.45 -12.42 0.58
N LEU A 70 -24.16 -12.46 1.71
CA LEU A 70 -24.17 -13.63 2.59
C LEU A 70 -24.85 -14.86 1.95
N LYS A 71 -25.88 -14.65 1.11
CA LYS A 71 -26.57 -15.74 0.40
C LYS A 71 -25.72 -16.41 -0.67
N TYR A 72 -24.93 -15.64 -1.44
CA TYR A 72 -24.16 -16.15 -2.58
C TYR A 72 -22.66 -16.30 -2.30
N PHE A 73 -22.10 -15.59 -1.32
CA PHE A 73 -20.68 -15.60 -0.94
C PHE A 73 -20.44 -15.96 0.55
N GLY A 74 -21.46 -16.34 1.31
CA GLY A 74 -21.33 -16.79 2.70
C GLY A 74 -20.68 -18.17 2.84
N ALA A 75 -20.26 -18.52 4.07
CA ALA A 75 -19.55 -19.77 4.36
C ALA A 75 -20.32 -21.07 4.02
N GLN A 76 -21.65 -21.00 3.90
CA GLN A 76 -22.51 -22.12 3.48
C GLN A 76 -22.97 -22.04 2.02
N ALA A 77 -22.49 -21.08 1.23
CA ALA A 77 -22.91 -20.93 -0.16
C ALA A 77 -22.34 -22.03 -1.07
N ASN A 78 -23.12 -22.46 -2.06
CA ASN A 78 -22.69 -23.48 -3.02
C ASN A 78 -21.61 -22.90 -3.95
N LYS A 79 -20.40 -23.49 -3.94
CA LYS A 79 -19.23 -23.04 -4.69
C LYS A 79 -19.49 -22.86 -6.18
N LEU A 80 -20.34 -23.70 -6.76
CA LEU A 80 -20.69 -23.58 -8.19
C LEU A 80 -21.44 -22.27 -8.47
N LEU A 81 -22.41 -21.94 -7.62
CA LEU A 81 -23.22 -20.72 -7.75
C LEU A 81 -22.40 -19.46 -7.43
N SER A 82 -21.50 -19.53 -6.45
CA SER A 82 -20.62 -18.39 -6.14
C SER A 82 -19.67 -18.08 -7.31
N TYR A 83 -19.12 -19.11 -7.96
CA TYR A 83 -18.25 -18.92 -9.13
C TYR A 83 -19.02 -18.36 -10.34
N SER A 84 -20.26 -18.80 -10.57
CA SER A 84 -21.08 -18.27 -11.68
C SER A 84 -21.55 -16.84 -11.46
N VAL A 85 -21.68 -16.39 -10.21
CA VAL A 85 -22.09 -15.01 -9.88
C VAL A 85 -20.89 -14.06 -9.84
N ALA A 86 -19.67 -14.58 -9.62
CA ALA A 86 -18.45 -13.78 -9.57
C ALA A 86 -17.75 -13.57 -10.92
N SER A 87 -18.08 -14.38 -11.93
CA SER A 87 -17.48 -14.35 -13.28
C SER A 87 -18.32 -13.51 -14.23
#